data_AF-C3VEW5-F1
#
_entry.id   AF-C3VEW5-F1
#
_cell.length_a   1.000
_cell.length_b   1.000
_cell.length_c   1.000
_cell.angle_alpha   90.00
_cell.angle_beta   90.00
_cell.angle_gamma   90.00
#
_symmetry.space_group_name_H-M   'P 1'
#
loop_
_entity.id
_entity.type
_entity.pdbx_description
1 polymer ?
#
loop_
_entity_poly.entity_id
_entity_poly.type
_entity_poly.pdbx_seq_one_letter_code
_entity_poly.pdbx_strand_id
1 'polypeptide(L)'
;MLTNVVDAAGGLFYYLFGFAFAFGSPSNGFIGHHFFGLKDITSSTLDYSNFLYQWAFAIAAAGTTSGSIAERTQFVAYLIYSSFLTGFVYPVVSHWFWSTDGWASALKTDDRLFGGGVIDFAGSGVVHMVGGIAGLWGAFIEGPRIGRFERSGRSVALRGHSASLVVLGTFLLWFGWYGF
;
A
#
# COMPACT_ATOMS: atom_id res chain seq x y z
N MET A 1 10.97 3.37 -12.04
CA MET A 1 11.01 4.85 -12.01
C MET A 1 9.74 5.44 -12.59
N LEU A 2 9.45 5.26 -13.89
CA LEU A 2 8.18 5.75 -14.48
C LEU A 2 6.94 5.11 -13.82
N THR A 3 7.02 3.82 -13.46
CA THR A 3 6.06 3.11 -12.59
C THR A 3 5.80 3.82 -11.26
N ASN A 4 6.84 4.27 -10.57
CA ASN A 4 6.73 4.95 -9.27
C ASN A 4 6.06 6.33 -9.39
N VAL A 5 6.25 7.03 -10.52
CA VAL A 5 5.52 8.28 -10.83
C VAL A 5 4.03 7.98 -11.07
N VAL A 6 3.71 6.81 -11.62
CA VAL A 6 2.34 6.35 -11.83
C VAL A 6 1.68 5.86 -10.54
N ASP A 7 2.43 5.33 -9.58
CA ASP A 7 1.90 5.05 -8.23
C ASP A 7 1.45 6.34 -7.52
N ALA A 8 2.12 7.47 -7.76
CA ALA A 8 1.65 8.77 -7.30
C ALA A 8 0.33 9.22 -7.98
N ALA A 9 0.04 8.76 -9.20
CA ALA A 9 -1.27 8.92 -9.82
C ALA A 9 -2.33 7.97 -9.21
N GLY A 10 -1.93 6.77 -8.77
CA GLY A 10 -2.74 5.94 -7.86
C GLY A 10 -3.09 6.69 -6.57
N GLY A 11 -2.18 7.52 -6.06
CA GLY A 11 -2.43 8.45 -4.96
C GLY A 11 -3.65 9.38 -5.14
N LEU A 12 -4.12 9.65 -6.35
CA LEU A 12 -5.38 10.37 -6.59
C LEU A 12 -6.60 9.57 -6.13
N PHE A 13 -6.58 8.24 -6.30
CA PHE A 13 -7.64 7.36 -5.80
C PHE A 13 -7.62 7.24 -4.28
N TYR A 14 -6.43 7.37 -3.65
CA TYR A 14 -6.36 7.52 -2.19
C TYR A 14 -7.00 8.83 -1.70
N TYR A 15 -6.82 9.95 -2.42
CA TYR A 15 -7.53 11.20 -2.14
C TYR A 15 -9.05 11.10 -2.31
N LEU A 16 -9.51 10.56 -3.45
CA LEU A 16 -10.94 10.49 -3.77
C LEU A 16 -11.70 9.51 -2.86
N PHE A 17 -11.12 8.33 -2.62
CA PHE A 17 -11.81 7.19 -1.98
C PHE A 17 -11.02 6.58 -0.82
N GLY A 18 -9.69 6.45 -0.94
CA GLY A 18 -8.92 5.67 0.02
C GLY A 18 -8.90 6.24 1.44
N PHE A 19 -8.70 7.55 1.62
CA PHE A 19 -8.76 8.17 2.93
C PHE A 19 -10.15 8.01 3.57
N ALA A 20 -11.21 8.04 2.76
CA ALA A 20 -12.58 7.84 3.21
C ALA A 20 -12.85 6.40 3.68
N PHE A 21 -12.39 5.41 2.93
CA PHE A 21 -12.49 4.01 3.34
C PHE A 21 -11.60 3.67 4.54
N ALA A 22 -10.43 4.30 4.67
CA ALA A 22 -9.52 4.10 5.80
C ALA A 22 -10.00 4.77 7.10
N PHE A 23 -10.34 6.06 7.07
CA PHE A 23 -10.54 6.90 8.26
C PHE A 23 -11.90 7.62 8.32
N GLY A 24 -12.83 7.30 7.41
CA GLY A 24 -14.17 7.89 7.33
C GLY A 24 -15.12 7.46 8.47
N SER A 25 -14.84 7.92 9.68
CA SER A 25 -15.56 7.68 10.94
C SER A 25 -16.66 8.74 11.19
N PRO A 26 -17.77 8.44 11.91
CA PRO A 26 -18.14 7.15 12.51
C PRO A 26 -18.53 6.10 11.46
N SER A 27 -18.14 4.84 11.69
CA SER A 27 -18.31 3.78 10.71
C SER A 27 -18.46 2.39 11.34
N ASN A 28 -18.61 1.36 10.49
CA ASN A 28 -18.53 -0.04 10.93
C ASN A 28 -17.08 -0.50 10.84
N GLY A 29 -16.68 -1.49 11.63
CA GLY A 29 -15.27 -1.89 11.70
C GLY A 29 -14.67 -2.54 10.46
N PHE A 30 -15.41 -2.74 9.37
CA PHE A 30 -14.87 -3.26 8.11
C PHE A 30 -14.44 -2.15 7.15
N ILE A 31 -15.14 -1.01 7.09
CA ILE A 31 -14.86 0.08 6.14
C ILE A 31 -15.47 1.43 6.55
N GLY A 32 -14.68 2.50 6.43
CA GLY A 32 -15.11 3.89 6.57
C GLY A 32 -15.99 4.36 5.39
N HIS A 33 -16.78 5.42 5.58
CA HIS A 33 -17.68 5.94 4.53
C HIS A 33 -17.97 7.45 4.61
N HIS A 34 -17.07 8.20 5.25
CA HIS A 34 -17.08 9.66 5.32
C HIS A 34 -15.77 10.24 4.75
N PHE A 35 -15.70 11.54 4.49
CA PHE A 35 -14.51 12.25 3.99
C PHE A 35 -14.05 11.90 2.55
N PHE A 36 -14.97 11.47 1.67
CA PHE A 36 -14.68 11.31 0.23
C PHE A 36 -14.15 12.63 -0.38
N GLY A 37 -13.01 12.57 -1.06
CA GLY A 37 -12.32 13.76 -1.56
C GLY A 37 -11.91 14.75 -0.46
N LEU A 38 -11.65 14.28 0.77
CA LEU A 38 -11.35 15.07 1.97
C LEU A 38 -12.45 16.09 2.36
N LYS A 39 -13.66 15.92 1.83
CA LYS A 39 -14.78 16.83 2.10
C LYS A 39 -15.28 16.68 3.55
N ASP A 40 -15.64 17.79 4.18
CA ASP A 40 -16.22 17.87 5.52
C ASP A 40 -15.35 17.23 6.64
N ILE A 41 -14.02 17.21 6.46
CA ILE A 41 -13.07 16.89 7.52
C ILE A 41 -13.17 17.96 8.61
N THR A 42 -13.57 17.54 9.82
CA THR A 42 -13.85 18.41 10.98
C THR A 42 -13.00 18.08 12.21
N SER A 43 -12.27 16.96 12.20
CA SER A 43 -11.41 16.57 13.32
C SER A 43 -10.04 17.26 13.26
N SER A 44 -9.54 17.70 14.41
CA SER A 44 -8.17 18.20 14.56
C SER A 44 -7.09 17.12 14.46
N THR A 45 -7.47 15.82 14.51
CA THR A 45 -6.52 14.68 14.44
C THR A 45 -6.47 14.02 13.06
N LEU A 46 -7.48 14.23 12.21
CA LEU A 46 -7.57 13.68 10.85
C LEU A 46 -7.47 14.82 9.83
N ASP A 47 -6.43 15.64 9.97
CA ASP A 47 -6.22 16.84 9.16
C ASP A 47 -5.52 16.54 7.82
N TYR A 48 -5.20 17.60 7.06
CA TYR A 48 -4.43 17.47 5.81
C TYR A 48 -3.02 16.89 6.02
N SER A 49 -2.40 17.12 7.19
CA SER A 49 -1.10 16.54 7.55
C SER A 49 -1.21 15.03 7.72
N ASN A 50 -2.24 14.55 8.43
CA ASN A 50 -2.55 13.14 8.57
C ASN A 50 -2.86 12.48 7.22
N PHE A 51 -3.65 13.15 6.36
CA PHE A 51 -3.88 12.69 4.99
C PHE A 51 -2.57 12.50 4.20
N LEU A 52 -1.67 13.48 4.20
CA LEU A 52 -0.40 13.40 3.46
C LEU A 52 0.50 12.27 3.97
N TYR A 53 0.54 12.05 5.29
CA TYR A 53 1.26 10.94 5.90
C TYR A 53 0.67 9.59 5.46
N GLN A 54 -0.64 9.41 5.56
CA GLN A 54 -1.33 8.18 5.17
C GLN A 54 -1.31 7.90 3.65
N TRP A 55 -1.31 8.97 2.84
CA TRP A 55 -1.12 8.90 1.38
C TRP A 55 0.27 8.38 1.00
N ALA A 56 1.32 8.76 1.74
CA ALA A 56 2.67 8.26 1.51
C ALA A 56 2.77 6.74 1.74
N PHE A 57 2.12 6.20 2.78
CA PHE A 57 2.04 4.75 3.02
C PHE A 57 1.26 4.02 1.91
N ALA A 58 0.14 4.58 1.43
CA ALA A 58 -0.61 4.00 0.33
C ALA A 58 0.25 3.83 -0.93
N ILE A 59 1.08 4.83 -1.24
CA ILE A 59 2.04 4.78 -2.35
C ILE A 59 3.18 3.80 -2.07
N ALA A 60 3.65 3.67 -0.82
CA ALA A 60 4.65 2.67 -0.45
C ALA A 60 4.14 1.22 -0.65
N ALA A 61 2.87 0.94 -0.34
CA ALA A 61 2.24 -0.35 -0.61
C ALA A 61 2.17 -0.65 -2.12
N ALA A 62 1.76 0.33 -2.93
CA ALA A 62 1.71 0.22 -4.39
C ALA A 62 3.11 0.03 -5.01
N GLY A 63 4.08 0.85 -4.59
CA GLY A 63 5.48 0.78 -5.03
C GLY A 63 6.16 -0.54 -4.68
N THR A 64 5.76 -1.19 -3.57
CA THR A 64 6.22 -2.54 -3.23
C THR A 64 5.73 -3.58 -4.24
N THR A 65 4.48 -3.48 -4.68
CA THR A 65 3.96 -4.36 -5.73
C THR A 65 4.69 -4.12 -7.05
N SER A 66 4.90 -2.86 -7.44
CA SER A 66 5.36 -2.51 -8.79
C SER A 66 6.72 -3.11 -9.15
N GLY A 67 7.62 -3.26 -8.17
CA GLY A 67 8.90 -3.95 -8.36
C GLY A 67 8.77 -5.44 -8.73
N SER A 68 7.71 -6.12 -8.30
CA SER A 68 7.50 -7.57 -8.56
C SER A 68 6.97 -7.88 -9.97
N ILE A 69 6.18 -6.97 -10.53
CA ILE A 69 5.52 -7.07 -11.84
C ILE A 69 6.22 -6.27 -12.96
N ALA A 70 7.32 -5.60 -12.62
CA ALA A 70 8.13 -4.83 -13.56
C ALA A 70 8.53 -5.59 -14.85
N GLU A 71 8.83 -4.80 -15.89
CA GLU A 71 9.35 -5.21 -17.21
C GLU A 71 8.37 -5.96 -18.13
N ARG A 72 7.24 -6.49 -17.63
CA ARG A 72 6.31 -7.33 -18.43
C ARG A 72 4.83 -6.94 -18.38
N THR A 73 4.40 -6.23 -17.34
CA THR A 73 2.99 -5.79 -17.21
C THR A 73 2.64 -4.66 -18.16
N GLN A 74 1.44 -4.75 -18.75
CA GLN A 74 0.88 -3.70 -19.58
C GLN A 74 0.57 -2.44 -18.76
N PHE A 75 0.95 -1.28 -19.29
CA PHE A 75 0.81 0.01 -18.59
C PHE A 75 -0.61 0.33 -18.11
N VAL A 76 -1.63 -0.01 -18.91
CA VAL A 76 -3.04 0.23 -18.55
C VAL A 76 -3.49 -0.72 -17.43
N ALA A 77 -3.07 -1.99 -17.47
CA ALA A 77 -3.35 -2.95 -16.39
C ALA A 77 -2.70 -2.50 -15.07
N TYR A 78 -1.46 -2.00 -15.15
CA TYR A 78 -0.75 -1.42 -14.03
C TYR A 78 -1.46 -0.20 -13.42
N LEU A 79 -1.95 0.72 -14.26
CA LEU A 79 -2.74 1.89 -13.82
C LEU A 79 -4.00 1.47 -13.07
N ILE A 80 -4.79 0.55 -13.63
CA ILE A 80 -6.02 0.03 -13.01
C ILE A 80 -5.69 -0.65 -11.69
N TYR A 81 -4.66 -1.50 -11.67
CA TYR A 81 -4.18 -2.18 -10.48
C TYR A 81 -3.78 -1.21 -9.36
N SER A 82 -2.90 -0.24 -9.65
CA SER A 82 -2.41 0.72 -8.66
C SER A 82 -3.55 1.59 -8.10
N SER A 83 -4.48 2.01 -8.97
CA SER A 83 -5.70 2.75 -8.61
C SER A 83 -6.64 1.95 -7.70
N PHE A 84 -6.82 0.65 -7.96
CA PHE A 84 -7.68 -0.21 -7.14
C PHE A 84 -7.02 -0.60 -5.81
N LEU A 85 -5.71 -0.82 -5.80
CA LEU A 85 -4.95 -1.09 -4.58
C LEU A 85 -5.03 0.13 -3.65
N THR A 86 -4.63 1.31 -4.12
CA THR A 86 -4.62 2.55 -3.32
C THR A 86 -6.03 3.09 -3.02
N GLY A 87 -6.97 2.95 -3.95
CA GLY A 87 -8.33 3.45 -3.80
C GLY A 87 -9.28 2.55 -3.01
N PHE A 88 -8.98 1.26 -2.83
CA PHE A 88 -9.90 0.32 -2.19
C PHE A 88 -9.23 -0.75 -1.32
N VAL A 89 -8.30 -1.56 -1.86
CA VAL A 89 -7.78 -2.74 -1.12
C VAL A 89 -6.91 -2.34 0.08
N TYR A 90 -5.90 -1.49 -0.14
CA TYR A 90 -5.05 -0.94 0.93
C TYR A 90 -5.86 -0.19 2.00
N PRO A 91 -6.74 0.79 1.66
CA PRO A 91 -7.44 1.56 2.67
C PRO A 91 -8.44 0.74 3.49
N VAL A 92 -9.02 -0.33 2.93
CA VAL A 92 -9.83 -1.29 3.70
C VAL A 92 -9.00 -2.03 4.75
N VAL A 93 -7.78 -2.49 4.41
CA VAL A 93 -6.89 -3.13 5.41
C VAL A 93 -6.37 -2.10 6.44
N SER A 94 -6.05 -0.88 6.01
CA SER A 94 -5.72 0.24 6.90
C SER A 94 -6.85 0.52 7.88
N HIS A 95 -8.10 0.55 7.42
CA HIS A 95 -9.27 0.71 8.27
C HIS A 95 -9.30 -0.32 9.40
N TRP A 96 -9.12 -1.61 9.08
CA TRP A 96 -9.20 -2.70 10.06
C TRP A 96 -8.22 -2.54 11.23
N PHE A 97 -7.02 -2.00 11.00
CA PHE A 97 -5.92 -1.94 11.97
C PHE A 97 -5.74 -0.54 12.61
N TRP A 98 -6.00 0.54 11.86
CA TRP A 98 -5.64 1.92 12.23
C TRP A 98 -6.82 2.88 12.39
N SER A 99 -8.03 2.54 11.91
CA SER A 99 -9.23 3.31 12.26
C SER A 99 -9.57 3.15 13.74
N THR A 100 -10.21 4.14 14.35
CA THR A 100 -10.85 3.98 15.68
C THR A 100 -11.93 2.90 15.66
N ASP A 101 -12.61 2.75 14.53
CA ASP A 101 -13.78 1.90 14.38
C ASP A 101 -13.40 0.47 13.96
N GLY A 102 -12.16 0.30 13.46
CA GLY A 102 -11.66 -0.91 12.80
C GLY A 102 -11.80 -2.18 13.64
N TRP A 103 -12.25 -3.28 13.02
CA TRP A 103 -12.59 -4.51 13.74
C TRP A 103 -11.40 -5.12 14.48
N ALA A 104 -10.18 -4.92 13.97
CA ALA A 104 -8.91 -5.38 14.53
C ALA A 104 -8.09 -4.24 15.15
N SER A 105 -8.66 -3.05 15.35
CA SER A 105 -7.89 -1.86 15.73
C SER A 105 -7.34 -1.94 17.15
N ALA A 106 -6.06 -1.57 17.33
CA ALA A 106 -5.46 -1.44 18.65
C ALA A 106 -6.21 -0.46 19.59
N LEU A 107 -6.98 0.50 19.03
CA LEU A 107 -7.75 1.50 19.76
C LEU A 107 -9.10 0.98 20.28
N LYS A 108 -9.57 -0.15 19.73
CA LYS A 108 -10.84 -0.76 20.13
C LYS A 108 -10.76 -1.22 21.58
N THR A 109 -11.77 -0.91 22.39
CA THR A 109 -11.81 -1.27 23.82
C THR A 109 -12.61 -2.54 24.10
N ASP A 110 -13.32 -3.04 23.09
CA ASP A 110 -14.08 -4.28 23.05
C ASP A 110 -13.41 -5.19 21.94
N ASP A 111 -12.87 -6.43 22.16
CA ASP A 111 -12.06 -7.37 21.25
C ASP A 111 -10.47 -7.70 21.29
N ARG A 112 -9.70 -7.84 22.42
CA ARG A 112 -8.28 -8.37 22.49
C ARG A 112 -8.21 -9.91 22.33
N LEU A 113 -8.72 -10.67 23.31
CA LEU A 113 -9.47 -11.87 22.93
C LEU A 113 -10.68 -11.36 22.14
N PHE A 114 -11.54 -10.41 22.61
CA PHE A 114 -11.91 -9.68 23.90
C PHE A 114 -10.86 -9.05 24.89
N GLY A 115 -10.71 -7.74 25.22
CA GLY A 115 -11.30 -6.42 24.85
C GLY A 115 -10.27 -5.42 24.21
N GLY A 116 -10.26 -5.10 22.89
CA GLY A 116 -8.99 -4.74 22.18
C GLY A 116 -8.82 -4.90 20.65
N GLY A 117 -7.53 -5.00 20.20
CA GLY A 117 -7.10 -5.31 18.82
C GLY A 117 -5.57 -5.40 18.56
N VAL A 118 -5.19 -5.51 17.27
CA VAL A 118 -3.85 -5.78 16.69
C VAL A 118 -2.96 -4.55 16.67
N ILE A 119 -1.70 -4.72 17.08
CA ILE A 119 -0.68 -3.65 17.07
C ILE A 119 0.18 -3.78 15.81
N ASP A 120 -0.04 -2.90 14.84
CA ASP A 120 0.88 -2.64 13.74
C ASP A 120 1.26 -1.16 13.77
N PHE A 121 2.46 -0.84 14.26
CA PHE A 121 2.84 0.55 14.56
C PHE A 121 3.07 1.41 13.32
N ALA A 122 3.72 0.85 12.29
CA ALA A 122 4.16 1.57 11.09
C ALA A 122 3.91 0.79 9.78
N GLY A 123 3.13 -0.29 9.80
CA GLY A 123 2.61 -0.92 8.58
C GLY A 123 3.34 -2.17 8.14
N SER A 124 3.89 -2.95 9.07
CA SER A 124 4.46 -4.28 8.78
C SER A 124 3.40 -5.19 8.14
N GLY A 125 2.17 -5.14 8.66
CA GLY A 125 0.98 -5.76 8.06
C GLY A 125 0.36 -4.86 6.99
N VAL A 126 -0.10 -3.67 7.39
CA VAL A 126 -0.96 -2.79 6.57
C VAL A 126 -0.29 -2.35 5.26
N VAL A 127 1.02 -2.17 5.24
CA VAL A 127 1.77 -1.65 4.08
C VAL A 127 2.61 -2.74 3.44
N HIS A 128 3.53 -3.35 4.20
CA HIS A 128 4.51 -4.29 3.66
C HIS A 128 3.91 -5.67 3.35
N MET A 129 3.09 -6.25 4.24
CA MET A 129 2.42 -7.52 3.96
C MET A 129 1.35 -7.37 2.87
N VAL A 130 0.55 -6.30 2.88
CA VAL A 130 -0.41 -6.01 1.79
C VAL A 130 0.30 -5.87 0.44
N GLY A 131 1.30 -4.98 0.35
CA GLY A 131 2.06 -4.78 -0.89
C GLY A 131 2.84 -6.04 -1.33
N GLY A 132 3.33 -6.83 -0.38
CA GLY A 132 4.04 -8.08 -0.62
C GLY A 132 3.13 -9.20 -1.13
N ILE A 133 1.94 -9.40 -0.54
CA ILE A 133 0.95 -10.38 -0.99
C ILE A 133 0.39 -9.99 -2.35
N ALA A 134 0.07 -8.71 -2.56
CA ALA A 134 -0.44 -8.24 -3.83
C ALA A 134 0.64 -8.33 -4.94
N GLY A 135 1.91 -8.08 -4.60
CA GLY A 135 3.06 -8.34 -5.48
C GLY A 135 3.29 -9.82 -5.79
N LEU A 136 3.11 -10.71 -4.81
CA LEU A 136 3.18 -12.16 -5.01
C LEU A 136 2.12 -12.64 -6.02
N TRP A 137 0.86 -12.23 -5.83
CA TRP A 137 -0.24 -12.57 -6.74
C TRP A 137 -0.06 -11.94 -8.12
N GLY A 138 0.35 -10.67 -8.19
CA GLY A 138 0.67 -10.01 -9.46
C GLY A 138 1.78 -10.75 -10.21
N ALA A 139 2.88 -11.11 -9.54
CA ALA A 139 3.98 -11.84 -10.17
C ALA A 139 3.61 -13.28 -10.58
N PHE A 140 2.66 -13.92 -9.89
CA PHE A 140 2.11 -15.22 -10.25
C PHE A 140 1.23 -15.15 -11.50
N ILE A 141 0.33 -14.15 -11.58
CA ILE A 141 -0.60 -13.95 -12.70
C ILE A 141 0.15 -13.52 -13.97
N GLU A 142 1.08 -12.57 -13.85
CA GLU A 142 1.94 -12.09 -14.96
C GLU A 142 2.97 -13.15 -15.41
N GLY A 143 3.21 -14.16 -14.58
CA GLY A 143 4.18 -15.21 -14.83
C GLY A 143 5.64 -14.72 -14.82
N PRO A 144 6.57 -15.61 -15.23
CA PRO A 144 8.00 -15.35 -15.17
C PRO A 144 8.48 -14.42 -16.29
N ARG A 145 9.50 -13.60 -16.00
CA ARG A 145 10.26 -12.86 -17.01
C ARG A 145 10.92 -13.81 -18.01
N ILE A 146 10.99 -13.38 -19.28
CA ILE A 146 11.72 -14.10 -20.33
C ILE A 146 13.17 -14.31 -19.87
N GLY A 147 13.66 -15.55 -19.99
CA GLY A 147 15.00 -15.93 -19.54
C GLY A 147 15.19 -16.10 -18.03
N ARG A 148 14.14 -15.94 -17.19
CA ARG A 148 14.24 -16.21 -15.73
C ARG A 148 14.39 -17.69 -15.40
N PHE A 149 13.89 -18.58 -16.26
CA PHE A 149 13.97 -20.03 -16.09
C PHE A 149 14.41 -20.70 -17.39
N GLU A 150 15.26 -21.72 -17.28
CA GLU A 150 15.65 -22.61 -18.38
C GLU A 150 14.51 -23.59 -18.73
N ARG A 151 14.60 -24.26 -19.89
CA ARG A 151 13.68 -25.36 -20.27
C ARG A 151 13.63 -26.51 -19.25
N SER A 152 14.66 -26.65 -18.43
CA SER A 152 14.77 -27.60 -17.31
C SER A 152 14.05 -27.13 -16.04
N GLY A 153 13.47 -25.93 -16.02
CA GLY A 153 12.89 -25.29 -14.83
C GLY A 153 13.93 -24.63 -13.91
N ARG A 154 15.24 -24.76 -14.18
CA ARG A 154 16.30 -24.15 -13.37
C ARG A 154 16.24 -22.62 -13.43
N SER A 155 16.31 -21.96 -12.28
CA SER A 155 16.30 -20.50 -12.19
C SER A 155 17.61 -19.88 -12.66
N VAL A 156 17.54 -18.87 -13.52
CA VAL A 156 18.68 -18.09 -14.03
C VAL A 156 18.72 -16.72 -13.35
N ALA A 157 19.88 -16.32 -12.84
CA ALA A 157 20.06 -15.02 -12.19
C ALA A 157 20.05 -13.88 -13.23
N LEU A 158 19.02 -13.04 -13.19
CA LEU A 158 18.97 -11.79 -13.97
C LEU A 158 19.78 -10.72 -13.21
N ARG A 159 20.91 -10.30 -13.78
CA ARG A 159 21.79 -9.29 -13.16
C ARG A 159 21.13 -7.91 -13.16
N GLY A 160 21.31 -7.16 -12.07
CA GLY A 160 20.88 -5.76 -11.99
C GLY A 160 21.67 -4.87 -12.96
N HIS A 161 21.02 -3.84 -13.50
CA HIS A 161 21.58 -2.95 -14.52
C HIS A 161 22.53 -1.88 -13.97
N SER A 162 22.42 -1.50 -12.68
CA SER A 162 23.29 -0.51 -12.04
C SER A 162 23.35 -0.72 -10.53
N ALA A 163 24.55 -0.98 -10.00
CA ALA A 163 24.78 -1.08 -8.56
C ALA A 163 24.63 0.29 -7.86
N SER A 164 25.08 1.37 -8.50
CA SER A 164 24.99 2.72 -7.94
C SER A 164 23.55 3.19 -7.74
N LEU A 165 22.64 2.85 -8.65
CA LEU A 165 21.21 3.16 -8.49
C LEU A 165 20.55 2.32 -7.38
N VAL A 166 20.97 1.06 -7.21
CA VAL A 166 20.52 0.23 -6.07
C VAL A 166 20.96 0.85 -4.75
N VAL A 167 22.25 1.21 -4.61
CA VAL A 167 22.79 1.83 -3.38
C VAL A 167 22.11 3.17 -3.09
N LEU A 168 21.93 4.03 -4.09
CA LEU A 168 21.21 5.30 -3.94
C LEU A 168 19.76 5.07 -3.49
N GLY A 169 19.04 4.13 -4.14
CA GLY A 169 17.69 3.75 -3.74
C GLY A 169 17.62 3.21 -2.31
N THR A 170 18.58 2.39 -1.89
CA THR A 170 18.69 1.89 -0.51
C THR A 170 18.90 3.01 0.49
N PHE A 171 19.76 4.00 0.21
CA PHE A 171 19.94 5.16 1.10
C PHE A 171 18.67 6.04 1.18
N LEU A 172 17.97 6.24 0.06
CA LEU A 172 16.71 7.00 0.06
C LEU A 172 15.60 6.28 0.85
N LEU A 173 15.48 4.96 0.69
CA LEU A 173 14.54 4.14 1.46
C LEU A 173 14.90 4.14 2.96
N TRP A 174 16.17 3.95 3.32
CA TRP A 174 16.61 3.95 4.71
C TRP A 174 16.41 5.31 5.38
N PHE A 175 16.75 6.41 4.69
CA PHE A 175 16.48 7.76 5.19
C PHE A 175 14.98 8.02 5.37
N GLY A 176 14.17 7.66 4.37
CA GLY A 176 12.71 7.77 4.44
C GLY A 176 12.12 6.95 5.60
N TRP A 177 12.72 5.81 5.94
CA TRP A 177 12.28 4.95 7.04
C TRP A 177 12.35 5.59 8.44
N TYR A 178 13.12 6.67 8.63
CA TYR A 178 13.10 7.42 9.90
C TYR A 178 11.82 8.26 10.09
N GLY A 179 11.08 8.54 9.00
CA GLY A 179 9.79 9.22 9.02
C GLY A 179 8.62 8.34 8.62
N PHE A 180 8.83 7.01 8.55
CA PHE A 180 7.84 5.99 8.23
C PHE A 180 7.32 5.37 9.53
#